data_AF-A0A380P9P6-F1
#
_entry.id   AF-A0A380P9P6-F1
#
_cell.length_a   1.000
_cell.length_b   1.000
_cell.length_c   1.000
_cell.angle_alpha   90.00
_cell.angle_beta   90.00
_cell.angle_gamma   90.00
#
_symmetry.space_group_name_H-M   'P 1'
#
loop_
_entity.id
_entity.type
_entity.pdbx_description
1 polymer ?
#
loop_
_entity_poly.entity_id
_entity_poly.type
_entity_poly.pdbx_seq_one_letter_code
_entity_poly.pdbx_strand_id
1 'polypeptide(L)' 'MFVVWDDGTLHDRFSDRVLFTIRDQYGHPIAFSGRRLSADDTQPKYVNSPESLLLINQMNFLI' A
#
# COMPACT_ATOMS: atom_id res chain seq x y z
N MET A 1 -4.26 1.67 7.92
CA MET A 1 -4.08 0.22 7.71
C MET A 1 -2.92 -0.20 8.57
N PHE A 2 -3.08 -1.17 9.48
CA PHE A 2 -2.09 -1.42 10.52
C PHE A 2 -1.27 -2.68 10.28
N VAL A 3 -0.04 -2.66 10.77
CA VAL A 3 0.82 -3.84 10.94
C VAL A 3 1.06 -4.03 12.43
N VAL A 4 1.05 -5.28 12.88
CA VAL A 4 1.40 -5.67 14.25
C VAL A 4 2.90 -5.92 14.28
N TRP A 5 3.60 -5.26 15.19
CA TRP A 5 5.03 -5.48 15.43
C TRP A 5 5.23 -6.61 16.45
N ASP A 6 6.47 -7.09 16.59
CA ASP A 6 6.78 -8.22 17.48
C ASP A 6 6.46 -7.94 18.95
N ASP A 7 6.40 -6.66 19.35
CA ASP A 7 5.99 -6.22 20.69
C ASP A 7 4.47 -6.10 20.86
N GLY A 8 3.68 -6.46 19.84
CA GLY A 8 2.22 -6.43 19.84
C GLY A 8 1.62 -5.06 19.55
N THR A 9 2.43 -4.04 19.27
CA THR A 9 1.94 -2.69 18.97
C THR A 9 1.45 -2.59 17.52
N LEU A 10 0.49 -1.67 17.30
CA LEU A 10 -0.06 -1.38 15.98
C LEU A 10 0.62 -0.14 15.39
N HIS A 11 1.18 -0.30 14.20
CA HIS A 11 1.79 0.79 13.44
C HIS A 11 1.08 1.00 12.11
N ASP A 12 0.97 2.25 11.65
CA ASP A 12 0.44 2.51 10.32
C ASP A 12 1.45 2.03 9.27
N ARG A 13 0.98 1.17 8.36
CA ARG A 13 1.74 0.60 7.25
C ARG A 13 2.38 1.66 6.34
N PHE A 14 1.73 2.81 6.19
CA PHE A 14 2.12 3.84 5.24
C PHE A 14 2.73 5.08 5.92
N SER A 15 3.26 4.91 7.12
CA SER A 15 3.99 5.98 7.84
C SER A 15 5.14 6.53 6.98
N ASP A 16 5.30 7.86 6.94
CA ASP A 16 6.29 8.59 6.14
C ASP A 16 6.21 8.35 4.61
N ARG A 17 4.99 8.17 4.09
CA ARG A 17 4.77 7.91 2.66
C ARG A 17 3.67 8.81 2.08
N VAL A 18 3.89 9.23 0.84
CA VAL A 18 2.82 9.81 0.01
C VAL A 18 1.90 8.68 -0.43
N LEU A 19 0.61 8.83 -0.14
CA LEU A 19 -0.41 7.85 -0.46
C LEU A 19 -1.00 8.10 -1.86
N PHE A 20 -1.04 7.04 -2.67
CA PHE A 20 -1.76 6.98 -3.94
C PHE A 20 -2.91 6.00 -3.81
N THR A 21 -4.12 6.42 -4.16
CA THR A 21 -5.28 5.54 -4.20
C THR A 21 -5.30 4.76 -5.51
N ILE A 22 -5.43 3.44 -5.43
CA ILE A 22 -5.69 2.57 -6.57
C ILE A 22 -7.21 2.44 -6.69
N ARG A 23 -7.72 2.67 -7.89
CA ARG A 23 -9.16 2.65 -8.18
C ARG A 23 -9.49 1.58 -9.21
N ASP A 24 -10.69 1.02 -9.13
CA ASP A 24 -11.24 0.17 -10.18
C ASP A 24 -11.65 1.00 -11.41
N GLN A 25 -12.11 0.31 -12.47
CA GLN A 25 -12.61 0.95 -13.71
C GLN A 25 -13.81 1.89 -13.51
N TYR A 26 -14.53 1.76 -12.40
CA TYR A 26 -15.66 2.62 -12.03
C TYR A 26 -15.22 3.77 -11.11
N GLY A 27 -13.93 3.86 -10.77
CA GLY A 27 -13.36 4.88 -9.91
C GLY A 27 -13.46 4.57 -8.41
N HIS A 28 -13.92 3.40 -8.00
CA HIS A 28 -14.01 3.04 -6.58
C HIS A 28 -12.62 2.76 -6.01
N PRO A 29 -12.28 3.27 -4.81
CA PRO A 29 -11.02 2.97 -4.15
C PRO A 29 -10.98 1.49 -3.72
N ILE A 30 -9.95 0.77 -4.14
CA ILE A 30 -9.78 -0.67 -3.87
C ILE A 30 -8.47 -1.01 -3.16
N ALA A 31 -7.48 -0.13 -3.22
CA ALA A 31 -6.20 -0.29 -2.54
C ALA A 31 -5.46 1.05 -2.43
N PHE A 32 -4.32 1.02 -1.74
CA PHE A 32 -3.41 2.14 -1.61
C PHE A 32 -1.99 1.70 -1.94
N SER A 33 -1.19 2.61 -2.48
CA SER A 33 0.26 2.47 -2.59
C SER A 33 0.91 3.67 -1.91
N GLY A 34 1.97 3.43 -1.15
CA GLY A 34 2.71 4.44 -0.42
C GLY A 34 4.14 4.57 -0.94
N ARG A 35 4.51 5.75 -1.44
CA ARG A 35 5.89 6.07 -1.83
C ARG A 35 6.63 6.74 -0.67
N ARG A 36 7.82 6.24 -0.30
CA ARG A 36 8.64 6.85 0.76
C ARG A 36 8.99 8.30 0.44
N LEU A 37 8.91 9.17 1.45
CA LEU A 37 9.34 10.56 1.39
C LEU A 37 10.83 10.69 1.68
N SER A 38 11.32 9.96 2.69
CA SER A 38 12.74 9.93 3.04
C SER A 38 13.62 9.51 1.86
N ALA A 39 14.84 10.04 1.79
CA ALA A 39 15.89 9.62 0.85
C ALA A 39 16.62 8.34 1.33
N ASP A 40 16.45 7.93 2.59
CA ASP A 40 16.96 6.69 3.17
C ASP A 40 16.50 5.44 2.41
N ASP A 41 17.46 4.68 1.89
CA ASP A 41 17.25 3.49 1.06
C ASP A 41 17.18 2.17 1.85
N THR A 42 17.30 2.22 3.18
CA THR A 42 17.06 1.06 4.05
C THR A 42 15.60 0.58 4.00
N GLN A 43 14.67 1.47 3.59
CA GLN A 43 13.26 1.14 3.44
C GLN A 43 12.83 1.03 1.95
N PRO A 44 11.84 0.17 1.64
CA PRO A 44 11.31 0.03 0.29
C PRO A 44 10.82 1.36 -0.30
N LYS A 45 11.12 1.60 -1.58
CA LYS A 45 10.66 2.80 -2.30
C LYS A 45 9.14 2.90 -2.39
N TYR A 46 8.47 1.75 -2.54
CA TYR A 46 7.02 1.61 -2.58
C TYR A 46 6.55 0.49 -1.65
N VAL A 47 5.39 0.68 -1.04
CA VAL A 47 4.66 -0.34 -0.27
C VAL A 47 3.21 -0.33 -0.75
N ASN A 48 2.64 -1.49 -1.02
CA ASN A 48 1.23 -1.62 -1.41
C ASN A 48 0.38 -2.07 -0.22
N SER A 49 -0.92 -1.86 -0.32
CA SER A 49 -1.90 -2.62 0.45
C SER A 49 -1.58 -4.12 0.36
N PRO A 50 -1.82 -4.90 1.44
CA PRO A 50 -1.84 -6.35 1.37
C PRO A 50 -2.68 -6.82 0.19
N GLU A 51 -2.30 -7.96 -0.36
CA GLU A 51 -3.07 -8.62 -1.39
C GLU A 51 -4.51 -8.82 -0.93
N SER A 52 -5.44 -8.41 -1.78
CA SER A 52 -6.86 -8.69 -1.65
C SER A 52 -7.35 -9.21 -2.99
N LEU A 53 -8.41 -10.01 -2.99
CA LEU A 53 -9.03 -10.51 -4.22
C LEU A 53 -9.41 -9.36 -5.18
N LEU A 54 -9.83 -8.21 -4.64
CA LEU A 54 -10.15 -7.02 -5.42
C LEU A 54 -8.92 -6.41 -6.11
N LEU A 55 -7.79 -6.33 -5.41
CA LEU A 55 -6.54 -5.77 -5.95
C LEU A 55 -5.92 -6.69 -7.01
N ILE A 56 -5.85 -8.00 -6.73
CA ILE A 56 -5.27 -9.00 -7.65
C ILE A 56 -6.03 -9.00 -8.98
N ASN A 57 -7.37 -9.00 -8.92
CA ASN A 57 -8.18 -9.00 -10.12
C ASN A 57 -7.91 -7.78 -11.00
N GLN A 58 -7.59 -6.61 -10.44
CA GLN A 58 -7.25 -5.42 -11.24
C GLN A 58 -5.83 -5.43 -11.81
N MET A 59 -4.86 -6.04 -11.12
CA MET A 59 -3.48 -6.12 -11.64
C MET A 59 -3.39 -7.01 -12.89
N ASN A 60 -4.22 -8.03 -13.00
CA ASN A 60 -4.25 -8.92 -14.17
C ASN A 60 -4.81 -8.27 -15.45
N PHE A 61 -5.51 -7.13 -15.36
CA PHE A 61 -6.03 -6.40 -16.53
C PHE A 61 -5.07 -5.33 -17.06
N LEU A 62 -3.90 -5.16 -16.45
CA LEU A 62 -2.93 -4.10 -16.77
C LEU A 62 -1.62 -4.62 -17.39
N ILE A 63 -1.56 -5.90 -17.77
CA ILE A 63 -0.43 -6.55 -18.48
C ILE A 63 -0.84 -7.12 -19.83
#